data_AF-A0A2T0HQI2-F1
#
_entry.id   AF-A0A2T0HQI2-F1
#
_cell.length_a   1.000
_cell.length_b   1.000
_cell.length_c   1.000
_cell.angle_alpha   90.00
_cell.angle_beta   90.00
_cell.angle_gamma   90.00
#
_symmetry.space_group_name_H-M   'P 1'
#
loop_
_entity.id
_entity.type
_entity.pdbx_description
1 polymer ?
#
loop_
_entity_poly.entity_id
_entity_poly.type
_entity_poly.pdbx_seq_one_letter_code
_entity_poly.pdbx_strand_id
1 'polypeptide(L)'
;MIWLSKEPERINEIPELEGEPELKDFIQAINGPGQDFETFRCAHSTKEDEKGTTRSMYVAIIFRNRQWAEVPDPYLIVSRNIVMSAAHSDLFPDGAIPFELRLRNHWLKEERVYAYTADIQFYIQALDEAQMREELARQIAFLQKILVQP
;
A
#
# COMPACT_ATOMS: atom_id res chain seq x y z
N MET A 1 6.05 9.95 13.44
CA MET A 1 5.08 9.36 12.49
C MET A 1 4.07 10.42 12.17
N ILE A 2 3.74 10.65 10.90
CA ILE A 2 2.65 11.58 10.54
C ILE A 2 1.36 10.76 10.57
N TRP A 3 0.41 11.17 11.40
CA TRP A 3 -0.90 10.54 11.49
C TRP A 3 -1.80 11.19 10.45
N LEU A 4 -1.75 10.71 9.20
CA LEU A 4 -2.50 11.31 8.08
C LEU A 4 -4.02 11.24 8.29
N SER A 5 -4.50 10.35 9.15
CA SER A 5 -5.91 10.34 9.58
C SER A 5 -6.31 11.59 10.39
N LYS A 6 -5.34 12.30 10.97
CA LYS A 6 -5.52 13.52 11.78
C LYS A 6 -5.05 14.79 11.08
N GLU A 7 -4.00 14.66 10.26
CA GLU A 7 -3.34 15.77 9.57
C GLU A 7 -3.21 15.44 8.06
N PRO A 8 -4.33 15.28 7.32
CA PRO A 8 -4.32 14.78 5.95
C PRO A 8 -3.54 15.68 4.96
N GLU A 9 -3.52 16.99 5.22
CA GLU A 9 -2.79 17.98 4.41
C GLU A 9 -1.26 17.76 4.43
N ARG A 10 -0.74 17.10 5.47
CA ARG A 10 0.69 16.83 5.64
C ARG A 10 1.21 15.72 4.74
N ILE A 11 0.34 15.07 3.96
CA ILE A 11 0.78 14.15 2.92
C ILE A 11 1.69 14.85 1.88
N ASN A 12 1.51 16.17 1.69
CA ASN A 12 2.36 16.98 0.81
C ASN A 12 3.79 17.16 1.35
N GLU A 13 4.03 16.87 2.64
CA GLU A 13 5.32 17.00 3.30
C GLU A 13 6.14 15.70 3.25
N ILE A 14 5.58 14.60 2.75
CA ILE A 14 6.23 13.27 2.74
C ILE A 14 7.19 13.18 1.55
N PRO A 15 8.52 13.17 1.77
CA PRO A 15 9.49 13.11 0.67
C PRO A 15 9.37 11.84 -0.17
N GLU A 16 8.98 10.72 0.45
CA GLU A 16 8.74 9.45 -0.22
C GLU A 16 7.56 9.47 -1.20
N LEU A 17 6.83 10.57 -1.34
CA LEU A 17 5.73 10.73 -2.30
C LEU A 17 6.01 11.78 -3.37
N GLU A 18 7.19 12.40 -3.34
CA GLU A 18 7.59 13.36 -4.37
C GLU A 18 7.62 12.68 -5.75
N GLY A 19 7.00 13.31 -6.74
CA GLY A 19 6.88 12.77 -8.11
C GLY A 19 5.80 11.70 -8.30
N GLU A 20 5.09 11.29 -7.23
CA GLU A 20 4.16 10.15 -7.24
C GLU A 20 2.71 10.51 -6.90
N PRO A 21 1.99 11.18 -7.82
CA PRO A 21 0.61 11.56 -7.59
C PRO A 21 -0.31 10.35 -7.35
N GLU A 22 -0.13 9.24 -8.08
CA GLU A 22 -0.99 8.06 -7.95
C GLU A 22 -0.85 7.42 -6.55
N LEU A 23 0.40 7.28 -6.07
CA LEU A 23 0.67 6.73 -4.75
C LEU A 23 0.17 7.65 -3.63
N LYS A 24 0.27 8.96 -3.84
CA LYS A 24 -0.25 9.97 -2.92
C LYS A 24 -1.77 9.90 -2.80
N ASP A 25 -2.48 9.80 -3.92
CA ASP A 25 -3.94 9.64 -3.94
C ASP A 25 -4.36 8.33 -3.27
N PHE A 26 -3.61 7.26 -3.49
CA PHE A 26 -3.83 5.98 -2.80
C PHE A 26 -3.71 6.11 -1.28
N ILE A 27 -2.63 6.72 -0.81
CA ILE A 27 -2.40 6.95 0.62
C ILE A 27 -3.49 7.85 1.18
N GLN A 28 -3.87 8.94 0.50
CA GLN A 28 -5.01 9.77 0.92
C GLN A 28 -6.29 8.97 1.09
N ALA A 29 -6.60 8.07 0.15
CA ALA A 29 -7.80 7.23 0.22
C ALA A 29 -7.77 6.29 1.44
N ILE A 30 -6.65 5.60 1.69
CA ILE A 30 -6.47 4.74 2.88
C ILE A 30 -6.64 5.56 4.17
N ASN A 31 -6.09 6.77 4.20
CA ASN A 31 -6.08 7.62 5.38
C ASN A 31 -7.36 8.45 5.54
N GLY A 32 -8.36 8.27 4.66
CA GLY A 32 -9.62 9.01 4.70
C GLY A 32 -10.45 8.79 5.97
N PRO A 33 -11.44 9.66 6.25
CA PRO A 33 -12.38 9.47 7.35
C PRO A 33 -13.14 8.14 7.23
N GLY A 34 -13.42 7.48 8.37
CA GLY A 34 -14.20 6.25 8.40
C GLY A 34 -13.47 4.98 7.94
N GLN A 35 -12.24 5.09 7.45
CA GLN A 35 -11.46 3.94 6.99
C GLN A 35 -10.87 3.13 8.16
N ASP A 36 -10.68 1.82 7.93
CA ASP A 36 -10.13 0.89 8.94
C ASP A 36 -8.63 1.04 9.13
N PHE A 37 -7.93 1.57 8.12
CA PHE A 37 -6.48 1.56 8.04
C PHE A 37 -5.86 2.95 8.08
N GLU A 38 -4.57 2.97 8.39
CA GLU A 38 -3.70 4.12 8.28
C GLU A 38 -2.39 3.70 7.64
N THR A 39 -1.78 4.61 6.88
CA THR A 39 -0.46 4.34 6.30
C THR A 39 0.60 4.50 7.39
N PHE A 40 1.26 3.39 7.70
CA PHE A 40 2.32 3.34 8.71
C PHE A 40 3.67 3.79 8.13
N ARG A 41 3.99 3.34 6.91
CA ARG A 41 5.21 3.65 6.17
C ARG A 41 4.93 3.56 4.67
N CYS A 42 5.64 4.35 3.88
CA CYS A 42 5.65 4.19 2.43
C CYS A 42 7.05 4.45 1.88
N ALA A 43 7.33 3.90 0.71
CA ALA A 43 8.55 4.16 -0.05
C ALA A 43 8.32 3.80 -1.51
N HIS A 44 9.07 4.44 -2.41
CA HIS A 44 9.16 4.02 -3.79
C HIS A 44 10.61 4.06 -4.26
N SER A 45 10.88 3.32 -5.33
CA SER A 45 12.10 3.44 -6.10
C SER A 45 11.83 3.11 -7.55
N THR A 46 12.41 3.92 -8.43
CA THR A 46 12.39 3.71 -9.88
C THR A 46 13.82 3.49 -10.35
N LYS A 47 14.02 2.48 -11.18
CA LYS A 47 15.30 2.17 -11.82
C LYS A 47 15.06 2.02 -13.31
N GLU A 48 15.84 2.75 -14.10
CA GLU A 48 15.86 2.65 -15.56
C GLU A 48 17.12 1.90 -16.00
N ASP A 49 16.95 0.95 -16.91
CA ASP A 49 18.07 0.27 -17.58
C ASP A 49 17.72 -0.02 -19.06
N GLU A 50 18.65 -0.65 -19.79
CA GLU A 50 18.47 -0.97 -21.21
C GLU A 50 17.27 -1.89 -21.49
N LYS A 51 16.71 -2.55 -20.46
CA LYS A 51 15.54 -3.42 -20.56
C LYS A 51 14.23 -2.72 -20.21
N GLY A 52 14.27 -1.43 -19.85
CA GLY A 52 13.12 -0.59 -19.55
C GLY A 52 13.14 -0.01 -18.14
N THR A 53 11.96 0.32 -17.64
CA THR A 53 11.75 0.94 -16.32
C THR A 53 11.23 -0.10 -15.34
N THR A 54 11.98 -0.33 -14.27
CA THR A 54 11.54 -1.12 -13.11
C THR A 54 11.16 -0.19 -11.98
N ARG A 55 10.01 -0.44 -11.37
CA ARG A 55 9.55 0.32 -10.23
C ARG A 55 9.10 -0.58 -9.10
N SER A 56 9.55 -0.24 -7.90
CA SER A 56 9.10 -0.87 -6.67
C SER A 56 8.43 0.18 -5.81
N MET A 57 7.23 -0.13 -5.31
CA MET A 57 6.57 0.68 -4.29
C MET A 57 6.27 -0.17 -3.08
N TYR A 58 6.11 0.51 -1.97
CA TYR A 58 5.90 -0.10 -0.68
C TYR A 58 4.92 0.77 0.09
N VAL A 59 3.85 0.17 0.58
CA VAL A 59 2.90 0.79 1.51
C VAL A 59 2.64 -0.18 2.64
N ALA A 60 3.01 0.21 3.85
CA ALA A 60 2.64 -0.52 5.06
C ALA A 60 1.36 0.08 5.65
N ILE A 61 0.37 -0.77 5.92
CA ILE A 61 -0.87 -0.40 6.58
C ILE A 61 -0.92 -0.92 8.02
N ILE A 62 -1.55 -0.15 8.89
CA ILE A 62 -1.88 -0.52 10.27
C ILE A 62 -3.38 -0.30 10.51
N PHE A 63 -4.03 -1.16 11.29
CA PHE A 63 -5.40 -0.91 11.72
C PHE A 63 -5.46 0.30 12.66
N ARG A 64 -6.44 1.18 12.44
CA ARG A 64 -6.76 2.28 13.37
C ARG A 64 -7.30 1.75 14.69
N ASN A 65 -8.11 0.69 14.63
CA ASN A 65 -8.55 -0.04 15.81
C ASN A 65 -7.37 -0.80 16.42
N ARG A 66 -6.90 -0.38 17.60
CA ARG A 66 -5.72 -0.97 18.25
C ARG A 66 -5.92 -2.41 18.69
N GLN A 67 -7.13 -2.81 19.06
CA GLN A 67 -7.42 -4.21 19.35
C GLN A 67 -7.16 -5.11 18.14
N TRP A 68 -7.40 -4.60 16.92
CA TRP A 68 -7.12 -5.33 15.69
C TRP A 68 -5.65 -5.19 15.26
N ALA A 69 -5.02 -4.06 15.56
CA ALA A 69 -3.61 -3.85 15.26
C ALA A 69 -2.70 -4.78 16.10
N GLU A 70 -3.09 -5.13 17.31
CA GLU A 70 -2.31 -5.96 18.25
C GLU A 70 -2.28 -7.45 17.92
N VAL A 71 -3.16 -7.93 17.02
CA VAL A 71 -3.28 -9.36 16.68
C VAL A 71 -3.06 -9.59 15.18
N PRO A 72 -2.50 -10.75 14.78
CA PRO A 72 -2.19 -11.01 13.37
C PRO A 72 -3.42 -11.39 12.54
N ASP A 73 -4.47 -11.96 13.15
CA ASP A 73 -5.61 -12.55 12.43
C ASP A 73 -6.33 -11.58 11.47
N PRO A 74 -6.63 -10.32 11.86
CA PRO A 74 -7.24 -9.35 10.94
C PRO A 74 -6.36 -9.09 9.70
N TYR A 75 -5.04 -9.05 9.86
CA TYR A 75 -4.11 -8.87 8.74
C TYR A 75 -4.05 -10.10 7.83
N LEU A 76 -4.19 -11.31 8.38
CA LEU A 76 -4.29 -12.54 7.57
C LEU A 76 -5.57 -12.56 6.73
N ILE A 77 -6.69 -12.06 7.27
CA ILE A 77 -7.95 -11.91 6.52
C ILE A 77 -7.77 -10.92 5.37
N VAL A 78 -7.20 -9.75 5.63
CA VAL A 78 -6.93 -8.74 4.59
C VAL A 78 -6.00 -9.29 3.52
N SER A 79 -4.90 -9.95 3.93
CA SER A 79 -3.93 -10.55 3.01
C SER A 79 -4.57 -11.62 2.13
N ARG A 80 -5.41 -12.48 2.73
CA ARG A 80 -6.19 -13.47 1.99
C ARG A 80 -7.12 -12.79 0.99
N ASN A 81 -7.80 -11.71 1.36
CA ASN A 81 -8.70 -10.99 0.47
C ASN A 81 -7.94 -10.39 -0.73
N ILE A 82 -6.76 -9.82 -0.51
CA ILE A 82 -5.89 -9.32 -1.60
C ILE A 82 -5.52 -10.46 -2.56
N VAL A 83 -4.97 -11.56 -2.03
CA VAL A 83 -4.52 -12.70 -2.84
C VAL A 83 -5.67 -13.35 -3.59
N MET A 84 -6.80 -13.62 -2.92
CA MET A 84 -7.97 -14.24 -3.55
C MET A 84 -8.59 -13.33 -4.60
N SER A 85 -8.69 -12.03 -4.34
CA SER A 85 -9.22 -11.08 -5.32
C SER A 85 -8.31 -10.96 -6.53
N ALA A 86 -6.99 -11.05 -6.35
CA ALA A 86 -6.03 -10.99 -7.45
C ALA A 86 -6.11 -12.28 -8.29
N ALA A 87 -6.22 -13.44 -7.65
CA ALA A 87 -6.32 -14.73 -8.31
C ALA A 87 -7.62 -14.92 -9.13
N HIS A 88 -8.66 -14.15 -8.82
CA HIS A 88 -9.96 -14.19 -9.51
C HIS A 88 -10.23 -12.95 -10.36
N SER A 89 -9.21 -12.11 -10.59
CA SER A 89 -9.33 -10.85 -11.31
C SER A 89 -8.75 -10.96 -12.70
N ASP A 90 -9.51 -10.55 -13.72
CA ASP A 90 -9.03 -10.43 -15.10
C ASP A 90 -8.08 -9.23 -15.31
N LEU A 91 -7.79 -8.45 -14.25
CA LEU A 91 -6.90 -7.29 -14.31
C LEU A 91 -5.41 -7.65 -14.43
N PHE A 92 -5.03 -8.88 -14.09
CA PHE A 92 -3.63 -9.32 -14.07
C PHE A 92 -3.46 -10.55 -14.96
N PRO A 93 -2.34 -10.69 -15.69
CA PRO A 93 -2.05 -11.89 -16.47
C PRO A 93 -2.00 -13.16 -15.62
N ASP A 94 -2.32 -14.31 -16.22
CA ASP A 94 -2.19 -15.61 -15.56
C ASP A 94 -0.77 -15.83 -15.01
N GLY A 95 -0.68 -16.18 -13.73
CA GLY A 95 0.59 -16.41 -13.04
C GLY A 95 1.33 -15.14 -12.63
N ALA A 96 0.76 -13.94 -12.83
CA ALA A 96 1.34 -12.71 -12.30
C ALA A 96 1.31 -12.71 -10.76
N ILE A 97 2.38 -12.18 -10.17
CA ILE A 97 2.49 -11.92 -8.73
C ILE A 97 2.56 -10.40 -8.54
N PRO A 98 1.42 -9.68 -8.65
CA PRO A 98 1.43 -8.22 -8.64
C PRO A 98 1.80 -7.64 -7.28
N PHE A 99 1.59 -8.40 -6.20
CA PHE A 99 1.82 -7.95 -4.83
C PHE A 99 2.62 -8.97 -4.04
N GLU A 100 3.59 -8.47 -3.28
CA GLU A 100 4.19 -9.21 -2.17
C GLU A 100 3.66 -8.66 -0.85
N LEU A 101 3.15 -9.54 0.01
CA LEU A 101 2.58 -9.20 1.31
C LEU A 101 3.49 -9.70 2.42
N ARG A 102 3.91 -8.83 3.33
CA ARG A 102 4.69 -9.20 4.52
C ARG A 102 4.03 -8.69 5.78
N LEU A 103 3.77 -9.57 6.72
CA LEU A 103 3.32 -9.20 8.06
C LEU A 103 4.55 -8.89 8.94
N ARG A 104 4.57 -7.72 9.58
CA ARG A 104 5.60 -7.35 10.55
C ARG A 104 4.98 -6.99 11.89
N ASN A 105 5.77 -7.07 12.96
CA ASN A 105 5.39 -6.61 14.29
C ASN A 105 6.31 -5.45 14.69
N HIS A 106 5.72 -4.38 15.21
CA HIS A 106 6.37 -3.13 15.54
C HIS A 106 6.02 -2.70 16.96
N TRP A 107 7.01 -2.18 17.69
CA TRP A 107 6.78 -1.51 18.96
C TRP A 107 6.43 -0.04 18.72
N LEU A 108 5.17 0.34 18.96
CA LEU A 108 4.70 1.72 18.90
C LEU A 108 5.09 2.44 20.20
N LYS A 109 6.25 3.08 20.21
CA LYS A 109 6.84 3.68 21.42
C LYS A 109 5.93 4.68 22.13
N GLU A 110 5.21 5.51 21.38
CA GLU A 110 4.31 6.55 21.91
C GLU A 110 3.07 5.95 22.58
N GLU A 111 2.55 4.86 22.02
CA GLU A 111 1.34 4.17 22.49
C GLU A 111 1.65 3.02 23.47
N ARG A 112 2.92 2.65 23.59
CA ARG A 112 3.43 1.54 24.42
C ARG A 112 2.72 0.21 24.13
N VAL A 113 2.57 -0.10 22.84
CA VAL A 113 1.91 -1.32 22.38
C VAL A 113 2.68 -1.97 21.22
N TYR A 114 2.64 -3.31 21.14
CA TYR A 114 3.08 -4.04 19.96
C TYR A 114 1.95 -4.10 18.95
N ALA A 115 2.19 -3.64 17.73
CA ALA A 115 1.21 -3.67 16.66
C ALA A 115 1.80 -4.35 15.44
N TYR A 116 0.98 -5.16 14.79
CA TYR A 116 1.27 -5.70 13.48
C TYR A 116 1.04 -4.64 12.40
N THR A 117 1.73 -4.80 11.27
CA THR A 117 1.49 -4.05 10.04
C THR A 117 1.54 -5.00 8.85
N ALA A 118 0.70 -4.75 7.85
CA ALA A 118 0.80 -5.43 6.56
C ALA A 118 1.56 -4.54 5.57
N ASP A 119 2.71 -5.01 5.17
CA ASP A 119 3.53 -4.40 4.13
C ASP A 119 3.08 -4.93 2.77
N ILE A 120 2.64 -4.02 1.90
CA ILE A 120 2.22 -4.32 0.54
C ILE A 120 3.26 -3.76 -0.40
N GLN A 121 4.00 -4.65 -1.07
CA GLN A 121 4.99 -4.28 -2.06
C GLN A 121 4.44 -4.49 -3.47
N PHE A 122 4.64 -3.49 -4.31
CA PHE A 122 4.30 -3.44 -5.73
C PHE A 122 5.58 -3.68 -6.52
N TYR A 123 5.49 -4.48 -7.57
CA TYR A 123 6.56 -4.63 -8.55
C TYR A 123 6.01 -4.39 -9.95
N ILE A 124 6.62 -3.42 -10.65
CA ILE A 124 6.24 -3.04 -12.01
C ILE A 124 7.49 -3.10 -12.87
N GLN A 125 7.39 -3.78 -13.99
CA GLN A 125 8.40 -3.77 -15.03
C GLN A 125 7.72 -3.39 -16.34
N ALA A 126 8.17 -2.32 -16.97
CA ALA A 126 7.55 -1.74 -18.16
C ALA A 126 8.61 -1.26 -19.14
N LEU A 127 8.21 -1.04 -20.40
CA LEU A 127 9.11 -0.57 -21.46
C LEU A 127 9.42 0.93 -21.34
N ASP A 128 8.48 1.70 -20.79
CA ASP A 128 8.58 3.15 -20.60
C ASP A 128 7.79 3.63 -19.38
N GLU A 129 7.91 4.93 -19.06
CA GLU A 129 7.23 5.55 -17.93
C GLU A 129 5.70 5.55 -18.07
N ALA A 130 5.18 5.72 -19.29
CA ALA A 130 3.73 5.79 -19.52
C ALA A 130 3.06 4.45 -19.19
N GLN A 131 3.63 3.36 -19.69
CA GLN A 131 3.19 2.01 -19.36
C GLN A 131 3.38 1.71 -17.86
N MET A 132 4.49 2.14 -17.25
CA MET A 132 4.70 1.99 -15.82
C MET A 132 3.61 2.68 -14.99
N ARG A 133 3.21 3.91 -15.37
CA ARG A 133 2.14 4.66 -14.68
C ARG A 133 0.77 4.01 -14.85
N GLU A 134 0.47 3.48 -16.04
CA GLU A 134 -0.78 2.74 -16.28
C GLU A 134 -0.85 1.49 -15.39
N GLU A 135 0.24 0.73 -15.33
CA GLU A 135 0.37 -0.45 -14.45
C GLU A 135 0.19 -0.08 -12.99
N LEU A 136 0.79 1.03 -12.56
CA LEU A 136 0.65 1.55 -11.22
C LEU A 136 -0.80 1.92 -10.90
N ALA A 137 -1.44 2.72 -11.75
CA ALA A 137 -2.83 3.11 -11.57
C ALA A 137 -3.76 1.90 -11.47
N ARG A 138 -3.53 0.87 -12.29
CA ARG A 138 -4.28 -0.39 -12.24
C ARG A 138 -4.10 -1.13 -10.91
N GLN A 139 -2.86 -1.29 -10.44
CA GLN A 139 -2.56 -1.95 -9.16
C GLN A 139 -3.13 -1.17 -7.96
N ILE A 140 -3.03 0.16 -7.97
CA ILE A 140 -3.61 1.03 -6.95
C ILE A 140 -5.13 0.92 -6.92
N ALA A 141 -5.79 1.03 -8.09
CA ALA A 141 -7.24 0.93 -8.17
C ALA A 141 -7.75 -0.44 -7.68
N PHE A 142 -7.00 -1.50 -7.94
CA PHE A 142 -7.30 -2.83 -7.40
C PHE A 142 -7.22 -2.84 -5.87
N LEU A 143 -6.13 -2.35 -5.28
CA LEU A 143 -5.98 -2.33 -3.82
C LEU A 143 -6.99 -1.41 -3.13
N GLN A 144 -7.32 -0.27 -3.73
CA GLN A 144 -8.35 0.63 -3.19
C GLN A 144 -9.69 -0.07 -3.01
N LYS A 145 -10.11 -0.92 -3.97
CA LYS A 145 -11.36 -1.70 -3.84
C LYS A 145 -11.39 -2.63 -2.63
N ILE A 146 -10.22 -3.01 -2.11
CA ILE A 146 -10.07 -3.96 -1.00
C ILE A 146 -9.84 -3.24 0.31
N LEU A 147 -9.07 -2.16 0.29
CA LEU A 147 -8.57 -1.47 1.49
C LEU A 147 -9.37 -0.21 1.84
N VAL A 148 -10.21 0.28 0.93
CA VAL A 148 -10.99 1.49 1.13
C VAL A 148 -12.47 1.10 1.18
N GLN A 149 -13.12 1.42 2.30
CA GLN A 149 -14.56 1.30 2.44
C GLN A 149 -15.26 2.35 1.55
N PRO A 150 -16.33 1.96 0.82
CA PRO A 150 -17.12 2.87 -0.01
C PRO A 150 -17.87 3.93 0.79
#